data_AF-A0A1Q9N4H8-F1
#
_entry.id   AF-A0A1Q9N4H8-F1
#
_cell.length_a   1.000
_cell.length_b   1.000
_cell.length_c   1.000
_cell.angle_alpha   90.00
_cell.angle_beta   90.00
_cell.angle_gamma   90.00
#
_symmetry.space_group_name_H-M   'P 1'
#
loop_
_entity.id
_entity.type
_entity.pdbx_description
1 polymer ?
#
loop_
_entity_poly.entity_id
_entity_poly.type
_entity_poly.pdbx_seq_one_letter_code
_entity_poly.pdbx_strand_id
1 'polypeptide(L)'
;MLNKYTINYYSWTSWLDFLNLEEKFIKLLKTIPPDDQNLGTWSPRLADLLIIVCTRLDSFLKACLRSKFWDETKDFFPEIYKTKKNIILTGNEILTIKNYESFFNKIYKLHEQIVYFKPRNLQEILPFNGWQPKKPPDWWTTYNSFKHDFFNNMKESTLNKVIYAFAGYFLCFIIHPETISTFAYSKKVLKVRSLNLPSIIPSNDGTEEKLKLIKTLKNKNPKNPAIKDYILYLKRWVNALPPYPDIGNQGALLAESKLFMYLYRTKNYEQYKKSIEFNKIDNLLLSEIDSSPI
;
A
#
# COMPACT_ATOMS: atom_id res chain seq x y z
N MET A 1 -20.81 -20.07 -16.53
CA MET A 1 -21.28 -18.67 -16.46
C MET A 1 -20.37 -17.88 -15.54
N LEU A 2 -19.57 -16.98 -16.13
CA LEU A 2 -18.49 -16.21 -15.51
C LEU A 2 -19.04 -15.16 -14.54
N ASN A 3 -18.79 -15.33 -13.24
CA ASN A 3 -18.97 -14.25 -12.26
C ASN A 3 -17.80 -14.31 -11.25
N LYS A 4 -16.58 -14.25 -11.79
CA LYS A 4 -15.31 -14.35 -11.05
C LYS A 4 -14.55 -13.03 -11.25
N TYR A 5 -14.47 -12.25 -10.18
CA TYR A 5 -13.54 -11.12 -10.01
C TYR A 5 -13.62 -10.06 -11.12
N THR A 6 -14.65 -9.22 -11.09
CA THR A 6 -14.56 -7.91 -11.74
C THR A 6 -13.49 -7.11 -11.01
N ILE A 7 -12.25 -7.21 -11.49
CA ILE A 7 -11.18 -6.27 -11.16
C ILE A 7 -11.75 -4.89 -11.47
N ASN A 8 -11.83 -4.03 -10.47
CA ASN A 8 -12.30 -2.67 -10.68
C ASN A 8 -11.37 -2.01 -11.72
N TYR A 9 -11.93 -1.54 -12.84
CA TYR A 9 -11.16 -0.90 -13.91
C TYR A 9 -10.24 0.20 -13.36
N TYR A 10 -10.71 0.94 -12.36
CA TYR A 10 -9.91 1.94 -11.66
C TYR A 10 -8.69 1.33 -10.97
N SER A 11 -8.85 0.25 -10.20
CA SER A 11 -7.72 -0.35 -9.48
C SER A 11 -6.70 -0.96 -10.44
N TRP A 12 -7.14 -1.57 -11.55
CA TRP A 12 -6.25 -2.05 -12.60
C TRP A 12 -5.46 -0.93 -13.26
N THR A 13 -6.14 0.13 -13.69
CA THR A 13 -5.48 1.27 -14.36
C THR A 13 -4.52 2.00 -13.43
N SER A 14 -4.87 2.18 -12.14
CA SER A 14 -3.95 2.72 -11.14
C SER A 14 -2.71 1.85 -10.93
N TRP A 15 -2.85 0.52 -10.94
CA TRP A 15 -1.70 -0.39 -10.84
C TRP A 15 -0.77 -0.27 -12.04
N LEU A 16 -1.33 -0.24 -13.25
CA LEU A 16 -0.55 -0.06 -14.47
C LEU A 16 0.17 1.30 -14.49
N ASP A 17 -0.50 2.37 -14.05
CA ASP A 17 0.13 3.68 -13.89
C ASP A 17 1.28 3.64 -12.88
N PHE A 18 1.10 2.99 -11.72
CA PHE A 18 2.19 2.76 -10.77
C PHE A 18 3.38 2.02 -11.41
N LEU A 19 3.14 0.92 -12.12
CA LEU A 19 4.19 0.15 -12.79
C LEU A 19 4.94 0.97 -13.85
N ASN A 20 4.21 1.78 -14.63
CA ASN A 20 4.82 2.67 -15.62
C ASN A 20 5.72 3.73 -14.96
N LEU A 21 5.31 4.26 -13.81
CA LEU A 21 6.14 5.20 -13.04
C LEU A 21 7.34 4.51 -12.41
N GLU A 22 7.16 3.30 -11.88
CA GLU A 22 8.26 2.47 -11.36
C GLU A 22 9.31 2.21 -12.44
N GLU A 23 8.91 1.93 -13.67
CA GLU A 23 9.84 1.74 -14.79
C GLU A 23 10.62 3.00 -15.15
N LYS A 24 9.98 4.16 -15.13
CA LYS A 24 10.68 5.45 -15.29
C LYS A 24 11.68 5.67 -14.17
N PHE A 25 11.32 5.30 -12.94
CA PHE A 25 12.23 5.42 -11.81
C PHE A 25 13.42 4.48 -11.93
N ILE A 26 13.20 3.21 -12.31
CA ILE A 26 14.27 2.23 -12.57
C ILE A 26 15.26 2.75 -13.60
N LYS A 27 14.78 3.34 -14.70
CA LYS A 27 15.65 3.95 -15.72
C LYS A 27 16.51 5.08 -15.13
N LEU A 28 15.95 5.89 -14.23
CA LEU A 28 16.67 6.96 -13.56
C LEU A 28 17.70 6.44 -12.55
N LEU A 29 17.40 5.34 -11.85
CA LEU A 29 18.33 4.67 -10.93
C LEU A 29 19.58 4.14 -11.63
N LYS A 30 19.51 3.87 -12.96
CA LYS A 30 20.71 3.53 -13.76
C LYS A 30 21.67 4.72 -13.92
N THR A 31 21.17 5.95 -13.81
CA THR A 31 21.96 7.18 -13.91
C THR A 31 22.35 7.72 -12.53
N ILE A 32 21.46 7.59 -11.54
CA ILE A 32 21.69 8.00 -10.15
C ILE A 32 21.50 6.75 -9.27
N PRO A 33 22.58 5.98 -9.05
CA PRO A 33 22.51 4.78 -8.24
C PRO A 33 21.97 5.07 -6.83
N PRO A 34 21.17 4.17 -6.25
CA PRO A 34 20.60 4.35 -4.92
C PRO A 34 21.61 4.01 -3.81
N ASP A 35 22.78 4.63 -3.81
CA ASP A 35 23.73 4.56 -2.70
C ASP A 35 23.53 5.72 -1.70
N ASP A 36 24.13 5.61 -0.51
CA ASP A 36 23.99 6.63 0.54
C ASP A 36 24.50 8.01 0.12
N GLN A 37 25.53 8.06 -0.74
CA GLN A 37 26.13 9.32 -1.20
C GLN A 37 25.19 10.04 -2.18
N ASN A 38 24.41 9.28 -2.94
CA ASN A 38 23.49 9.77 -3.95
C ASN A 38 22.07 10.06 -3.44
N LEU A 39 21.74 9.72 -2.19
CA LEU A 39 20.41 10.00 -1.62
C LEU A 39 20.04 11.49 -1.62
N GLY A 40 21.04 12.36 -1.46
CA GLY A 40 20.89 13.82 -1.52
C GLY A 40 20.87 14.39 -2.94
N THR A 41 21.19 13.59 -3.96
CA THR A 41 21.25 14.03 -5.36
C THR A 41 19.86 14.44 -5.83
N TRP A 42 19.77 15.62 -6.43
CA TRP A 42 18.55 16.13 -7.06
C TRP A 42 18.76 16.24 -8.57
N SER A 43 17.66 16.19 -9.32
CA SER A 43 17.66 16.50 -10.75
C SER A 43 16.26 16.96 -11.17
N PRO A 44 16.13 17.68 -12.30
CA PRO A 44 14.81 18.01 -12.85
C PRO A 44 13.93 16.77 -13.07
N ARG A 45 14.53 15.65 -13.50
CA ARG A 45 13.82 14.37 -13.67
C ARG A 45 13.29 13.79 -12.36
N LEU A 46 14.03 13.94 -11.26
CA LEU A 46 13.55 13.55 -9.93
C LEU A 46 12.39 14.44 -9.48
N ALA A 47 12.44 15.74 -9.76
CA ALA A 47 11.36 16.67 -9.43
C ALA A 47 10.07 16.38 -10.20
N ASP A 48 10.17 16.18 -11.51
CA ASP A 48 9.03 15.78 -12.34
C ASP A 48 8.40 14.48 -11.82
N LEU A 49 9.24 13.50 -11.49
CA LEU A 49 8.78 12.22 -11.00
C LEU A 49 8.11 12.33 -9.62
N LEU A 50 8.66 13.15 -8.71
CA LEU A 50 8.06 13.42 -7.41
C LEU A 50 6.67 14.04 -7.56
N ILE A 51 6.51 15.02 -8.44
CA ILE A 51 5.23 15.67 -8.73
C ILE A 51 4.21 14.65 -9.24
N ILE A 52 4.60 13.85 -10.24
CA ILE A 52 3.69 12.90 -10.86
C ILE A 52 3.27 11.84 -9.86
N VAL A 53 4.21 11.25 -9.11
CA VAL A 53 3.92 10.22 -8.09
C VAL A 53 2.99 10.78 -7.01
N CYS A 54 3.27 11.96 -6.45
CA CYS A 54 2.43 12.54 -5.41
C CYS A 54 1.03 12.90 -5.93
N THR A 55 0.93 13.38 -7.17
CA THR A 55 -0.36 13.70 -7.82
C THR A 55 -1.18 12.44 -8.08
N ARG A 56 -0.53 11.34 -8.48
CA ARG A 56 -1.18 10.03 -8.67
C ARG A 56 -1.62 9.43 -7.35
N LEU A 57 -0.78 9.50 -6.32
CA LEU A 57 -1.13 9.08 -4.97
C LEU A 57 -2.31 9.89 -4.41
N ASP A 58 -2.33 11.21 -4.59
CA ASP A 58 -3.46 12.06 -4.19
C ASP A 58 -4.76 11.59 -4.86
N SER A 59 -4.74 11.43 -6.17
CA SER A 59 -5.89 10.91 -6.94
C SER A 59 -6.32 9.52 -6.46
N PHE A 60 -5.37 8.64 -6.19
CA PHE A 60 -5.59 7.29 -5.68
C PHE A 60 -6.27 7.29 -4.31
N LEU A 61 -5.77 8.10 -3.36
CA LEU A 61 -6.36 8.23 -2.03
C LEU A 61 -7.76 8.85 -2.08
N LYS A 62 -7.99 9.82 -2.96
CA LYS A 62 -9.34 10.38 -3.21
C LYS A 62 -10.32 9.31 -3.66
N ALA A 63 -9.91 8.45 -4.60
CA ALA A 63 -10.78 7.38 -5.09
C ALA A 63 -11.02 6.31 -4.01
N CYS A 64 -9.98 5.90 -3.28
CA CYS A 64 -10.10 4.97 -2.16
C CYS A 64 -11.06 5.51 -1.09
N LEU A 65 -10.96 6.79 -0.73
CA LEU A 65 -11.85 7.43 0.24
C LEU A 65 -13.32 7.46 -0.24
N ARG A 66 -13.52 7.70 -1.55
CA ARG A 66 -14.84 7.74 -2.18
C ARG A 66 -15.38 6.37 -2.57
N SER A 67 -14.62 5.31 -2.33
CA SER A 67 -15.03 3.95 -2.67
C SER A 67 -16.39 3.57 -2.08
N LYS A 68 -17.16 2.81 -2.87
CA LYS A 68 -18.40 2.16 -2.44
C LYS A 68 -18.16 1.08 -1.38
N PHE A 69 -16.95 0.54 -1.29
CA PHE A 69 -16.56 -0.41 -0.25
C PHE A 69 -16.94 0.11 1.15
N TRP A 70 -16.73 1.40 1.42
CA TRP A 70 -17.07 1.99 2.71
C TRP A 70 -18.57 2.15 2.94
N ASP A 71 -19.36 2.33 1.88
CA ASP A 71 -20.82 2.43 1.96
C ASP A 71 -21.44 1.05 2.20
N GLU A 72 -20.89 0.03 1.53
CA GLU A 72 -21.27 -1.38 1.68
C GLU A 72 -20.85 -1.96 3.03
N THR A 73 -19.80 -1.42 3.63
CA THR A 73 -19.29 -1.88 4.94
C THR A 73 -19.67 -0.98 6.13
N LYS A 74 -20.57 -0.01 5.92
CA LYS A 74 -20.98 0.96 6.96
C LYS A 74 -21.53 0.32 8.23
N ASP A 75 -22.23 -0.80 8.10
CA ASP A 75 -22.85 -1.49 9.24
C ASP A 75 -21.80 -2.21 10.11
N PHE A 76 -20.62 -2.51 9.54
CA PHE A 76 -19.50 -3.14 10.24
C PHE A 76 -18.54 -2.13 10.84
N PHE A 77 -18.35 -1.02 10.12
CA PHE A 77 -17.41 0.03 10.49
C PHE A 77 -18.12 1.37 10.58
N PRO A 78 -19.10 1.53 11.50
CA PRO A 78 -19.92 2.73 11.58
C PRO A 78 -19.09 3.98 11.87
N GLU A 79 -18.04 3.86 12.68
CA GLU A 79 -17.12 4.97 12.99
C GLU A 79 -16.25 5.39 11.79
N ILE A 80 -15.82 4.42 10.97
CA ILE A 80 -15.09 4.70 9.72
C ILE A 80 -16.04 5.39 8.73
N TYR A 81 -17.24 4.85 8.56
CA TYR A 81 -18.25 5.43 7.69
C TYR A 81 -18.63 6.85 8.10
N LYS A 82 -18.84 7.10 9.41
CA LYS A 82 -19.10 8.44 9.96
C LYS A 82 -17.94 9.39 9.67
N THR A 83 -16.70 8.93 9.82
CA THR A 83 -15.49 9.72 9.50
C THR A 83 -15.44 10.07 8.00
N LYS A 84 -15.66 9.09 7.10
CA LYS A 84 -15.79 9.31 5.65
C LYS A 84 -16.86 10.35 5.37
N LYS A 85 -18.06 10.17 5.95
CA LYS A 85 -19.21 11.04 5.75
C LYS A 85 -18.90 12.45 6.20
N ASN A 86 -18.25 12.64 7.35
CA ASN A 86 -17.84 13.97 7.83
C ASN A 86 -16.86 14.62 6.86
N ILE A 87 -15.83 13.89 6.40
CA ILE A 87 -14.84 14.43 5.44
C ILE A 87 -15.50 14.82 4.10
N ILE A 88 -16.49 14.06 3.64
CA ILE A 88 -17.18 14.30 2.37
C ILE A 88 -18.28 15.37 2.49
N LEU A 89 -19.08 15.34 3.57
CA LEU A 89 -20.23 16.24 3.79
C LEU A 89 -19.84 17.64 4.23
N THR A 90 -18.65 17.85 4.80
CA THR A 90 -18.19 19.22 5.09
C THR A 90 -18.03 20.06 3.83
N GLY A 91 -18.19 19.47 2.63
CA GLY A 91 -18.84 20.09 1.47
C GLY A 91 -18.08 21.19 0.75
N ASN A 92 -17.14 21.84 1.42
CA ASN A 92 -16.29 22.89 0.90
C ASN A 92 -14.82 22.51 1.11
N GLU A 93 -14.06 22.71 0.04
CA GLU A 93 -12.61 22.80 -0.05
C GLU A 93 -11.83 21.47 -0.02
N ILE A 94 -11.46 21.03 -1.23
CA ILE A 94 -10.16 20.41 -1.56
C ILE A 94 -9.68 19.36 -0.55
N LEU A 95 -9.93 18.08 -0.83
CA LEU A 95 -9.31 16.98 -0.06
C LEU A 95 -7.79 17.17 -0.03
N THR A 96 -7.25 17.23 1.17
CA THR A 96 -5.83 17.40 1.46
C THR A 96 -5.25 16.14 2.08
N ILE A 97 -3.92 16.07 2.14
CA ILE A 97 -3.23 15.01 2.87
C ILE A 97 -3.67 14.91 4.35
N LYS A 98 -4.13 15.99 4.98
CA LYS A 98 -4.64 15.95 6.36
C LYS A 98 -5.90 15.09 6.50
N ASN A 99 -6.75 15.11 5.47
CA ASN A 99 -7.96 14.29 5.43
C ASN A 99 -7.61 12.80 5.24
N TYR A 100 -6.57 12.50 4.47
CA TYR A 100 -6.10 11.13 4.30
C TYR A 100 -5.42 10.58 5.55
N GLU A 101 -4.70 11.43 6.28
CA GLU A 101 -4.11 11.04 7.57
C GLU A 101 -5.23 10.62 8.53
N SER A 102 -6.19 11.50 8.77
CA SER A 102 -7.24 11.26 9.77
C SER A 102 -8.13 10.05 9.44
N PHE A 103 -8.26 9.73 8.15
CA PHE A 103 -9.00 8.57 7.68
C PHE A 103 -8.13 7.31 7.62
N PHE A 104 -7.12 7.27 6.75
CA PHE A 104 -6.37 6.05 6.46
C PHE A 104 -5.37 5.68 7.54
N ASN A 105 -4.76 6.65 8.24
CA ASN A 105 -3.83 6.32 9.34
C ASN A 105 -4.57 5.66 10.51
N LYS A 106 -5.81 6.07 10.78
CA LYS A 106 -6.67 5.45 11.80
C LYS A 106 -7.00 3.98 11.49
N ILE A 107 -7.14 3.65 10.20
CA ILE A 107 -7.57 2.31 9.76
C ILE A 107 -6.36 1.39 9.57
N TYR A 108 -5.34 1.89 8.87
CA TYR A 108 -4.21 1.08 8.41
C TYR A 108 -2.92 1.31 9.19
N LYS A 109 -2.90 2.27 10.13
CA LYS A 109 -1.70 2.65 10.89
C LYS A 109 -0.51 2.89 9.97
N LEU A 110 -0.71 3.73 8.96
CA LEU A 110 0.25 4.00 7.89
C LEU A 110 1.63 4.40 8.40
N HIS A 111 1.69 5.14 9.51
CA HIS A 111 2.95 5.55 10.15
C HIS A 111 3.79 4.39 10.70
N GLU A 112 3.18 3.23 10.99
CA GLU A 112 3.84 2.03 11.51
C GLU A 112 4.23 1.04 10.39
N GLN A 113 3.84 1.31 9.13
CA GLN A 113 3.98 0.36 8.04
C GLN A 113 5.34 0.46 7.35
N ILE A 114 6.05 -0.67 7.27
CA ILE A 114 7.39 -0.79 6.69
C ILE A 114 7.31 -1.27 5.25
N VAL A 115 8.03 -0.61 4.36
CA VAL A 115 8.32 -1.03 2.99
C VAL A 115 9.82 -1.26 2.89
N TYR A 116 10.23 -2.38 2.31
CA TYR A 116 11.63 -2.70 2.04
C TYR A 116 11.99 -2.28 0.61
N PHE A 117 13.11 -1.58 0.46
CA PHE A 117 13.61 -1.13 -0.82
C PHE A 117 14.76 -2.02 -1.30
N LYS A 118 14.49 -2.81 -2.35
CA LYS A 118 15.40 -3.86 -2.83
C LYS A 118 16.77 -3.35 -3.28
N PRO A 119 16.89 -2.26 -4.06
CA PRO A 119 18.19 -1.79 -4.54
C PRO A 119 19.19 -1.41 -3.44
N ARG A 120 18.73 -1.30 -2.19
CA ARG A 120 19.56 -0.98 -1.02
C ARG A 120 19.58 -2.13 -0.02
N ASN A 121 19.79 -3.35 -0.49
CA ASN A 121 19.84 -4.55 0.35
C ASN A 121 18.60 -4.70 1.25
N LEU A 122 17.42 -4.42 0.69
CA LEU A 122 16.15 -4.43 1.41
C LEU A 122 16.18 -3.48 2.61
N GLN A 123 16.63 -2.24 2.41
CA GLN A 123 16.55 -1.20 3.45
C GLN A 123 15.10 -0.96 3.86
N GLU A 124 14.86 -0.89 5.17
CA GLU A 124 13.56 -0.53 5.74
C GLU A 124 13.23 0.94 5.49
N ILE A 125 12.02 1.19 5.00
CA ILE A 125 11.47 2.52 4.75
C ILE A 125 10.12 2.61 5.44
N LEU A 126 9.95 3.65 6.25
CA LEU A 126 8.67 4.03 6.84
C LEU A 126 8.17 5.28 6.09
N PRO A 127 7.45 5.13 4.96
CA PRO A 127 7.15 6.25 4.07
C PRO A 127 6.27 7.32 4.73
N PHE A 128 5.48 6.93 5.74
CA PHE A 128 4.60 7.80 6.50
C PHE A 128 5.08 8.01 7.95
N ASN A 129 6.37 7.78 8.23
CA ASN A 129 6.91 7.97 9.58
C ASN A 129 6.63 9.38 10.10
N GLY A 130 6.10 9.48 11.31
CA GLY A 130 5.79 10.77 11.94
C GLY A 130 4.70 11.58 11.24
N TRP A 131 3.92 10.98 10.33
CA TRP A 131 2.82 11.67 9.67
C TRP A 131 1.71 12.01 10.66
N GLN A 132 1.39 13.30 10.74
CA GLN A 132 0.31 13.86 11.55
C GLN A 132 -0.48 14.89 10.73
N PRO A 133 -1.72 15.27 11.13
CA PRO A 133 -2.52 16.25 10.40
C PRO A 133 -1.82 17.59 10.14
N LYS A 134 -0.94 18.02 11.06
CA LYS A 134 -0.18 19.28 10.93
C LYS A 134 1.24 19.08 10.40
N LYS A 135 1.68 17.83 10.25
CA LYS A 135 3.04 17.46 9.86
C LYS A 135 2.98 16.34 8.81
N PRO A 136 2.75 16.69 7.53
CA PRO A 136 2.80 15.71 6.45
C PRO A 136 4.21 15.12 6.31
N PRO A 137 4.37 13.98 5.62
CA PRO A 137 5.69 13.44 5.31
C PRO A 137 6.54 14.45 4.54
N ASP A 138 7.85 14.39 4.74
CA ASP A 138 8.82 15.30 4.13
C ASP A 138 8.70 15.36 2.59
N TRP A 139 8.62 14.21 1.94
CA TRP A 139 8.43 14.11 0.49
C TRP A 139 7.12 14.75 0.00
N TRP A 140 6.04 14.70 0.78
CA TRP A 140 4.79 15.39 0.45
C TRP A 140 4.89 16.90 0.69
N THR A 141 5.66 17.31 1.70
CA THR A 141 5.94 18.73 1.98
C THR A 141 6.67 19.37 0.81
N THR A 142 7.71 18.71 0.29
CA THR A 142 8.41 19.14 -0.94
C THR A 142 7.49 19.13 -2.16
N TYR A 143 6.61 18.14 -2.32
CA TYR A 143 5.61 18.19 -3.39
C TYR A 143 4.69 19.43 -3.28
N ASN A 144 4.26 19.79 -2.07
CA ASN A 144 3.44 20.98 -1.87
C ASN A 144 4.21 22.28 -2.13
N SER A 145 5.52 22.36 -1.83
CA SER A 145 6.33 23.56 -2.11
C SER A 145 6.39 23.88 -3.61
N PHE A 146 6.34 22.87 -4.47
CA PHE A 146 6.30 23.05 -5.94
C PHE A 146 5.03 23.71 -6.47
N LYS A 147 3.92 23.59 -5.75
CA LYS A 147 2.67 24.27 -6.14
C LYS A 147 2.79 25.79 -6.01
N HIS A 148 3.70 26.26 -5.18
CA HIS A 148 3.89 27.67 -4.90
C HIS A 148 5.11 28.25 -5.63
N ASP A 149 6.19 27.48 -5.75
CA ASP A 149 7.42 27.93 -6.42
C ASP A 149 8.25 26.74 -6.94
N PHE A 150 7.96 26.31 -8.17
CA PHE A 150 8.59 25.12 -8.75
C PHE A 150 10.10 25.27 -8.95
N PHE A 151 10.54 26.35 -9.60
CA PHE A 151 11.93 26.50 -10.03
C PHE A 151 12.89 26.68 -8.86
N ASN A 152 12.49 27.43 -7.82
CA ASN A 152 13.35 27.65 -6.67
C ASN A 152 13.43 26.41 -5.76
N ASN A 153 12.35 25.62 -5.68
CA ASN A 153 12.29 24.47 -4.79
C ASN A 153 12.75 23.16 -5.45
N MET A 154 12.93 23.10 -6.77
CA MET A 154 13.26 21.86 -7.50
C MET A 154 14.43 21.06 -6.89
N LYS A 155 15.43 21.75 -6.31
CA LYS A 155 16.59 21.12 -5.63
C LYS A 155 16.22 20.30 -4.41
N GLU A 156 15.04 20.54 -3.83
CA GLU A 156 14.52 19.76 -2.72
C GLU A 156 14.10 18.36 -3.14
N SER A 157 13.87 18.09 -4.43
CA SER A 157 13.53 16.76 -4.97
C SER A 157 14.74 15.84 -5.04
N THR A 158 15.19 15.39 -3.88
CA THR A 158 16.29 14.44 -3.79
C THR A 158 15.83 13.03 -4.14
N LEU A 159 16.78 12.17 -4.50
CA LEU A 159 16.54 10.75 -4.74
C LEU A 159 15.81 10.12 -3.56
N ASN A 160 16.21 10.44 -2.33
CA ASN A 160 15.58 9.94 -1.12
C ASN A 160 14.07 10.25 -1.06
N LYS A 161 13.68 11.50 -1.35
CA LYS A 161 12.25 11.87 -1.30
C LYS A 161 11.43 11.15 -2.36
N VAL A 162 12.00 10.93 -3.54
CA VAL A 162 11.34 10.15 -4.60
C VAL A 162 11.17 8.68 -4.16
N ILE A 163 12.19 8.06 -3.57
CA ILE A 163 12.08 6.68 -3.03
C ILE A 163 10.94 6.61 -2.01
N TYR A 164 10.89 7.53 -1.04
CA TYR A 164 9.86 7.55 0.00
C TYR A 164 8.45 7.79 -0.58
N ALA A 165 8.31 8.67 -1.58
CA ALA A 165 7.04 8.89 -2.25
C ALA A 165 6.53 7.64 -2.98
N PHE A 166 7.41 6.92 -3.69
CA PHE A 166 7.07 5.64 -4.32
C PHE A 166 6.72 4.57 -3.29
N ALA A 167 7.48 4.46 -2.20
CA ALA A 167 7.19 3.53 -1.12
C ALA A 167 5.82 3.82 -0.50
N GLY A 168 5.49 5.08 -0.28
CA GLY A 168 4.17 5.50 0.20
C GLY A 168 3.04 5.17 -0.78
N TYR A 169 3.28 5.38 -2.08
CA TYR A 169 2.28 5.03 -3.10
C TYR A 169 2.06 3.52 -3.20
N PHE A 170 3.14 2.74 -3.25
CA PHE A 170 3.10 1.29 -3.24
C PHE A 170 2.33 0.76 -2.02
N LEU A 171 2.66 1.27 -0.83
CA LEU A 171 2.00 0.90 0.42
C LEU A 171 0.50 1.18 0.38
N CYS A 172 0.07 2.37 -0.04
CA CYS A 172 -1.35 2.69 -0.16
C CYS A 172 -2.07 1.77 -1.14
N PHE A 173 -1.40 1.35 -2.21
CA PHE A 173 -1.97 0.45 -3.21
C PHE A 173 -2.26 -0.95 -2.64
N ILE A 174 -1.34 -1.49 -1.86
CA ILE A 174 -1.42 -2.88 -1.39
C ILE A 174 -2.18 -3.07 -0.08
N ILE A 175 -2.49 -2.00 0.67
CA ILE A 175 -3.27 -2.08 1.91
C ILE A 175 -4.78 -1.94 1.68
N HIS A 176 -5.20 -1.30 0.59
CA HIS A 176 -6.61 -1.02 0.37
C HIS A 176 -7.36 -2.26 -0.17
N PRO A 177 -8.52 -2.66 0.42
CA PRO A 177 -9.21 -3.91 0.08
C PRO A 177 -9.60 -4.09 -1.40
N GLU A 178 -9.88 -3.01 -2.11
CA GLU A 178 -10.26 -3.09 -3.53
C GLU A 178 -9.09 -3.20 -4.51
N THR A 179 -7.88 -2.84 -4.06
CA THR A 179 -6.69 -2.77 -4.92
C THR A 179 -5.71 -3.91 -4.63
N ILE A 180 -5.71 -4.43 -3.40
CA ILE A 180 -4.97 -5.62 -3.02
C ILE A 180 -5.36 -6.86 -3.84
N SER A 181 -6.62 -6.96 -4.25
CA SER A 181 -7.11 -8.05 -5.12
C SER A 181 -6.52 -7.95 -6.53
N THR A 182 -6.46 -6.75 -7.09
CA THR A 182 -5.80 -6.44 -8.37
C THR A 182 -4.31 -6.75 -8.32
N PHE A 183 -3.65 -6.34 -7.23
CA PHE A 183 -2.24 -6.66 -7.00
C PHE A 183 -2.02 -8.17 -7.00
N ALA A 184 -2.78 -8.91 -6.18
CA ALA A 184 -2.68 -10.36 -6.05
C ALA A 184 -2.90 -11.08 -7.39
N TYR A 185 -3.88 -10.62 -8.18
CA TYR A 185 -4.13 -11.15 -9.51
C TYR A 185 -2.97 -10.89 -10.47
N SER A 186 -2.46 -9.66 -10.53
CA SER A 186 -1.42 -9.25 -11.49
C SER A 186 -0.12 -10.04 -11.37
N LYS A 187 0.22 -10.50 -10.16
CA LYS A 187 1.48 -11.23 -9.91
C LYS A 187 1.38 -12.73 -10.19
N LYS A 188 0.23 -13.24 -10.64
CA LYS A 188 -0.07 -14.69 -10.69
C LYS A 188 0.11 -15.38 -9.32
N VAL A 189 0.18 -14.60 -8.23
CA VAL A 189 0.38 -15.09 -6.87
C VAL A 189 -0.99 -15.36 -6.27
N LEU A 190 -1.50 -16.56 -6.51
CA LEU A 190 -2.30 -17.27 -5.49
C LEU A 190 -1.37 -18.20 -4.69
N LYS A 191 -0.31 -17.62 -4.13
CA LYS A 191 0.26 -18.04 -2.84
C LYS A 191 0.22 -16.86 -1.87
N VAL A 192 -0.90 -16.14 -1.85
CA VAL A 192 -1.24 -15.28 -0.71
C VAL A 192 -1.50 -16.20 0.47
N ARG A 193 -0.45 -16.55 1.23
CA ARG A 193 -0.61 -17.24 2.51
C ARG A 193 -1.31 -16.24 3.43
N SER A 194 -2.63 -16.42 3.59
CA SER A 194 -3.51 -15.73 4.53
C SER A 194 -3.39 -14.20 4.58
N LEU A 195 -4.32 -13.51 3.92
CA LEU A 195 -4.62 -12.10 4.17
C LEU A 195 -5.07 -11.90 5.62
N ASN A 196 -4.15 -11.49 6.50
CA ASN A 196 -4.51 -10.89 7.78
C ASN A 196 -4.58 -9.38 7.56
N LEU A 197 -5.80 -8.85 7.41
CA LEU A 197 -6.06 -7.41 7.43
C LEU A 197 -6.09 -6.89 8.87
N PRO A 198 -5.78 -5.60 9.10
CA PRO A 198 -5.70 -5.03 10.43
C PRO A 198 -7.00 -5.25 11.22
N SER A 199 -6.83 -5.75 12.44
CA SER A 199 -7.87 -5.81 13.45
C SER A 199 -8.34 -4.39 13.77
N ILE A 200 -9.55 -4.02 13.30
CA ILE A 200 -10.22 -2.76 13.65
C ILE A 200 -10.91 -2.86 15.04
N ILE A 201 -10.61 -3.88 15.86
CA ILE A 201 -11.25 -4.12 17.16
C ILE A 201 -10.18 -4.43 18.23
N PRO A 202 -10.34 -3.99 19.50
CA PRO A 202 -9.33 -4.13 20.54
C PRO A 202 -8.95 -5.58 20.84
N SER A 203 -7.76 -5.75 21.42
CA SER A 203 -7.15 -7.00 21.85
C SER A 203 -8.05 -7.86 22.76
N ASN A 204 -8.81 -8.75 22.14
CA ASN A 204 -9.19 -10.09 22.57
C ASN A 204 -9.58 -10.83 21.27
N ASP A 205 -9.30 -12.14 21.12
CA ASP A 205 -9.15 -12.77 19.78
C ASP A 205 -10.34 -12.64 18.81
N GLY A 206 -11.51 -12.21 19.28
CA GLY A 206 -12.65 -11.75 18.49
C GLY A 206 -13.25 -12.83 17.60
N THR A 207 -12.84 -14.09 17.73
CA THR A 207 -13.26 -15.20 16.86
C THR A 207 -14.75 -15.45 16.99
N GLU A 208 -15.29 -15.33 18.20
CA GLU A 208 -16.72 -15.52 18.47
C GLU A 208 -17.58 -14.37 17.93
N GLU A 209 -17.12 -13.12 18.07
CA GLU A 209 -17.76 -11.95 17.46
C GLU A 209 -17.72 -12.01 15.93
N LYS A 210 -16.61 -12.49 15.36
CA LYS A 210 -16.45 -12.73 13.90
C LYS A 210 -17.40 -13.82 13.39
N LEU A 211 -17.55 -14.93 14.12
CA LEU A 211 -18.48 -16.01 13.77
C LEU A 211 -19.94 -15.57 13.91
N LYS A 212 -20.26 -14.76 14.94
CA LYS A 212 -21.56 -14.08 15.07
C LYS A 212 -21.81 -13.17 13.87
N LEU A 213 -20.81 -12.39 13.44
CA LEU A 213 -20.94 -11.52 12.29
C LEU A 213 -21.22 -12.29 10.99
N ILE A 214 -20.48 -13.38 10.73
CA ILE A 214 -20.72 -14.25 9.57
C ILE A 214 -22.13 -14.83 9.59
N LYS A 215 -22.63 -15.26 10.76
CA LYS A 215 -24.01 -15.76 10.92
C LYS A 215 -25.04 -14.66 10.64
N THR A 216 -24.86 -13.47 11.21
CA THR A 216 -25.75 -12.32 11.00
C THR A 216 -25.82 -11.93 9.52
N LEU A 217 -24.70 -11.97 8.80
CA LEU A 217 -24.66 -11.63 7.38
C LEU A 217 -25.30 -12.65 6.45
N LYS A 218 -25.15 -13.94 6.77
CA LYS A 218 -25.87 -15.00 6.06
C LYS A 218 -27.38 -14.82 6.19
N ASN A 219 -27.86 -14.36 7.35
CA ASN A 219 -29.27 -14.24 7.63
C ASN A 219 -29.90 -12.97 7.05
N LYS A 220 -29.17 -11.83 7.01
CA LYS A 220 -29.75 -10.56 6.57
C LYS A 220 -29.97 -10.45 5.05
N ASN A 221 -29.09 -11.02 4.21
CA ASN A 221 -29.29 -10.93 2.75
C ASN A 221 -28.43 -11.93 1.93
N PRO A 222 -28.81 -13.22 1.86
CA PRO A 222 -27.98 -14.28 1.29
C PRO A 222 -27.78 -14.20 -0.23
N LYS A 223 -28.57 -13.39 -0.94
CA LYS A 223 -28.53 -13.26 -2.41
C LYS A 223 -27.68 -12.08 -2.89
N ASN A 224 -27.24 -11.18 -2.01
CA ASN A 224 -26.42 -10.03 -2.40
C ASN A 224 -24.98 -10.49 -2.70
N PRO A 225 -24.48 -10.35 -3.94
CA PRO A 225 -23.13 -10.79 -4.33
C PRO A 225 -22.02 -10.15 -3.50
N ALA A 226 -22.16 -8.87 -3.13
CA ALA A 226 -21.19 -8.16 -2.29
C ALA A 226 -21.14 -8.74 -0.86
N ILE A 227 -22.29 -9.11 -0.30
CA ILE A 227 -22.35 -9.78 1.01
C ILE A 227 -21.78 -11.20 0.92
N LYS A 228 -21.99 -11.90 -0.20
CA LYS A 228 -21.41 -13.24 -0.42
C LYS A 228 -19.88 -13.17 -0.57
N ASP A 229 -19.36 -12.20 -1.29
CA ASP A 229 -17.92 -11.97 -1.47
C ASP A 229 -17.27 -11.47 -0.17
N TYR A 230 -17.96 -10.62 0.59
CA TYR A 230 -17.53 -10.19 1.91
C TYR A 230 -17.58 -11.32 2.94
N ILE A 231 -18.61 -12.17 2.94
CA ILE A 231 -18.65 -13.41 3.74
C ILE A 231 -17.53 -14.36 3.30
N LEU A 232 -17.22 -14.47 2.01
CA LEU A 232 -16.11 -15.30 1.53
C LEU A 232 -14.75 -14.74 1.97
N TYR A 233 -14.60 -13.42 1.93
CA TYR A 233 -13.47 -12.68 2.48
C TYR A 233 -13.34 -12.91 4.00
N LEU A 234 -14.41 -12.72 4.78
CA LEU A 234 -14.45 -12.96 6.22
C LEU A 234 -14.25 -14.45 6.57
N LYS A 235 -14.77 -15.38 5.76
CA LYS A 235 -14.52 -16.82 5.92
C LYS A 235 -13.09 -17.19 5.57
N ARG A 236 -12.46 -16.56 4.57
CA ARG A 236 -11.04 -16.71 4.28
C ARG A 236 -10.18 -16.10 5.39
N TRP A 237 -10.69 -15.07 6.05
CA TRP A 237 -10.09 -14.42 7.22
C TRP A 237 -10.23 -15.26 8.50
N VAL A 238 -11.37 -15.95 8.68
CA VAL A 238 -11.62 -16.87 9.80
C VAL A 238 -10.97 -18.24 9.58
N ASN A 239 -10.92 -18.75 8.36
CA ASN A 239 -10.33 -20.05 8.00
C ASN A 239 -8.83 -19.96 7.63
N ALA A 240 -8.20 -18.80 7.83
CA ALA A 240 -6.77 -18.59 7.68
C ALA A 240 -5.94 -19.18 8.85
N LEU A 241 -6.53 -20.02 9.70
CA LEU A 241 -5.82 -20.86 10.65
C LEU A 241 -6.40 -22.28 10.62
N PRO A 242 -5.64 -23.34 10.31
CA PRO A 242 -5.75 -24.55 11.09
C PRO A 242 -5.09 -24.33 12.47
N PRO A 243 -5.57 -24.99 13.53
CA PRO A 243 -4.94 -24.93 14.84
C PRO A 243 -3.60 -25.67 14.72
N TYR A 244 -2.50 -24.97 14.99
CA TYR A 244 -1.28 -25.65 15.43
C TYR A 244 -1.03 -25.23 16.88
N PRO A 245 -0.67 -26.19 17.74
CA PRO A 245 -0.41 -25.89 19.14
C PRO A 245 0.88 -25.08 19.22
N ASP A 246 0.75 -23.91 19.84
CA ASP A 246 1.76 -23.30 20.69
C ASP A 246 3.15 -23.02 20.08
N ILE A 247 3.26 -22.10 19.11
CA ILE A 247 4.45 -21.24 18.93
C ILE A 247 3.97 -19.87 18.41
N GLY A 248 4.30 -18.78 19.12
CA GLY A 248 3.63 -17.47 19.02
C GLY A 248 3.69 -16.67 17.69
N ASN A 249 2.73 -15.73 17.58
CA ASN A 249 2.68 -14.53 16.72
C ASN A 249 3.21 -14.65 15.27
N GLN A 250 2.38 -15.13 14.33
CA GLN A 250 2.67 -15.02 12.88
C GLN A 250 1.44 -14.71 12.02
N GLY A 251 1.55 -13.68 11.19
CA GLY A 251 0.69 -13.42 10.05
C GLY A 251 1.30 -12.35 9.13
N ALA A 252 1.96 -12.77 8.05
CA ALA A 252 2.58 -11.86 7.09
C ALA A 252 1.95 -11.91 5.70
N LEU A 253 1.54 -10.74 5.23
CA LEU A 253 1.23 -10.47 3.83
C LEU A 253 2.50 -9.95 3.18
N LEU A 254 3.05 -10.72 2.25
CA LEU A 254 4.17 -10.33 1.40
C LEU A 254 3.62 -9.83 0.06
N ALA A 255 3.88 -8.56 -0.26
CA ALA A 255 3.59 -7.95 -1.55
C ALA A 255 4.86 -7.35 -2.14
N GLU A 256 5.06 -7.50 -3.45
CA GLU A 256 6.32 -7.19 -4.12
C GLU A 256 6.12 -6.53 -5.50
N SER A 257 6.76 -5.38 -5.71
CA SER A 257 6.97 -4.73 -7.02
C SER A 257 8.42 -4.95 -7.50
N LYS A 258 8.85 -4.33 -8.61
CA LYS A 258 10.25 -4.49 -9.06
C LYS A 258 11.22 -3.92 -8.03
N LEU A 259 10.91 -2.77 -7.44
CA LEU A 259 11.76 -2.06 -6.50
C LEU A 259 11.42 -2.29 -5.02
N PHE A 260 10.16 -2.57 -4.71
CA PHE A 260 9.66 -2.54 -3.34
C PHE A 260 9.09 -3.88 -2.89
N MET A 261 9.14 -4.10 -1.58
CA MET A 261 8.55 -5.23 -0.90
C MET A 261 7.84 -4.75 0.37
N TYR A 262 6.64 -5.25 0.64
CA TYR A 262 5.88 -4.95 1.85
C TYR A 262 5.60 -6.23 2.59
N LEU A 263 5.89 -6.23 3.89
CA LEU A 263 5.69 -7.37 4.77
C LEU A 263 4.80 -6.94 5.93
N TYR A 264 3.60 -7.51 5.98
CA TYR A 264 2.70 -7.25 7.09
C TYR A 264 3.16 -8.00 8.35
N ARG A 265 3.28 -7.29 9.47
CA ARG A 265 3.21 -7.77 10.86
C ARG A 265 3.81 -9.15 11.18
N THR A 266 5.09 -9.39 10.87
CA THR A 266 5.87 -10.41 11.61
C THR A 266 7.25 -9.90 11.99
N LYS A 267 7.66 -10.21 13.22
CA LYS A 267 9.05 -10.08 13.71
C LYS A 267 10.00 -11.14 13.08
N ASN A 268 9.58 -11.82 12.00
CA ASN A 268 10.29 -12.94 11.41
C ASN A 268 10.86 -12.65 10.00
N TYR A 269 11.14 -11.37 9.70
CA TYR A 269 11.90 -11.00 8.50
C TYR A 269 13.27 -11.71 8.44
N GLU A 270 13.96 -11.89 9.57
CA GLU A 270 15.24 -12.60 9.62
C GLU A 270 15.15 -14.06 9.12
N GLN A 271 14.00 -14.71 9.27
CA GLN A 271 13.77 -16.05 8.72
C GLN A 271 13.58 -16.01 7.19
N TYR A 272 12.98 -14.95 6.66
CA TYR A 272 12.85 -14.74 5.22
C TYR A 272 14.17 -14.31 4.56
N LYS A 273 14.92 -13.42 5.22
CA LYS A 273 16.27 -12.99 4.83
C LYS A 273 17.21 -14.19 4.65
N LYS A 274 17.07 -15.23 5.49
CA LYS A 274 17.80 -16.50 5.36
C LYS A 274 17.32 -17.39 4.20
N SER A 275 16.06 -17.25 3.77
CA SER A 275 15.46 -18.08 2.70
C SER A 275 15.73 -17.56 1.29
N ILE A 276 16.03 -16.27 1.17
CA ILE A 276 16.61 -15.70 -0.04
C ILE A 276 18.12 -15.93 0.06
N GLU A 277 18.68 -16.84 -0.73
CA GLU A 277 20.12 -16.86 -0.98
C GLU A 277 20.50 -15.51 -1.59
N PHE A 278 21.00 -14.58 -0.76
CA PHE A 278 21.35 -13.20 -1.13
C PHE A 278 22.24 -13.13 -2.38
N ASN A 279 23.07 -14.15 -2.59
CA ASN A 279 23.99 -14.24 -3.73
C ASN A 279 23.30 -14.44 -5.10
N LYS A 280 22.00 -14.75 -5.16
CA LYS A 280 21.28 -14.92 -6.45
C LYS A 280 20.57 -13.65 -6.93
N ILE A 281 20.18 -12.74 -6.03
CA ILE A 281 19.43 -11.53 -6.42
C ILE A 281 20.36 -10.46 -6.99
N ASP A 282 21.55 -10.29 -6.41
CA ASP A 282 22.57 -9.39 -6.97
C ASP A 282 22.94 -9.83 -8.38
N ASN A 283 23.10 -11.14 -8.61
CA ASN A 283 23.39 -11.68 -9.93
C ASN A 283 22.22 -11.54 -10.91
N LEU A 284 20.95 -11.54 -10.49
CA LEU A 284 19.80 -11.37 -11.38
C LEU A 284 19.60 -9.92 -11.83
N LEU A 285 19.71 -8.97 -10.89
CA LEU A 285 19.67 -7.55 -11.22
C LEU A 285 20.90 -7.14 -12.04
N LEU A 286 22.09 -7.66 -11.73
CA LEU A 286 23.32 -7.41 -12.50
C LEU A 286 23.34 -8.17 -13.85
N SER A 287 22.78 -9.37 -13.96
CA SER A 287 22.71 -10.11 -15.23
C SER A 287 21.71 -9.51 -16.22
N GLU A 288 20.63 -8.87 -15.74
CA GLU A 288 19.74 -8.07 -16.59
C GLU A 288 20.33 -6.69 -16.94
N ILE A 289 21.40 -6.28 -16.24
CA ILE A 289 22.17 -5.04 -16.52
C ILE A 289 23.21 -5.26 -17.63
N ASP A 290 23.74 -6.48 -17.79
CA ASP A 290 24.85 -6.78 -18.71
C ASP A 290 24.42 -7.34 -20.09
N SER A 291 23.13 -7.65 -20.28
CA SER A 291 22.64 -8.33 -21.48
C SER A 291 22.00 -7.43 -22.55
N SER A 292 22.33 -6.13 -22.61
CA SER A 292 21.90 -5.25 -23.71
C SER A 292 23.10 -4.92 -24.61
N PRO A 293 23.09 -5.29 -25.90
CA PRO A 293 24.20 -4.97 -26.79
C PRO A 293 24.30 -3.46 -27.02
N ILE A 294 25.54 -2.98 -26.99
CA ILE A 294 25.98 -1.60 -27.31
C ILE A 294 25.52 -1.21 -28.71
#